data_AF-A0A9D8KXD9-F1
#
_entry.id   AF-A0A9D8KXD9-F1
#
_cell.length_a   1.000
_cell.length_b   1.000
_cell.length_c   1.000
_cell.angle_alpha   90.00
_cell.angle_beta   90.00
_cell.angle_gamma   90.00
#
_symmetry.space_group_name_H-M   'P 1'
#
loop_
_entity.id
_entity.type
_entity.pdbx_description
1 polymer ?
#
loop_
_entity_poly.entity_id
_entity_poly.type
_entity_poly.pdbx_seq_one_letter_code
_entity_poly.pdbx_strand_id
1 'polypeptide(L)'
;MALVGGNWLTADASAALFDGRPARRARIARTGALSINITFAGTIVPRIVALLGLSLPPGVPVTAAGASGTTVRLPDGSVCAWLFPAGAASVSAVSVGIDTTAATIEVGEIAVLRAVDAGIADGWAVATIDTSVHTRTEGAQLNTVEGPRYRRF
;
A
#
# COMPACT_ATOMS: atom_id res chain seq x y z
N MET A 1 -3.06 -15.75 -5.95
CA MET A 1 -2.93 -14.54 -6.80
C MET A 1 -2.66 -14.98 -8.23
N ALA A 2 -3.25 -14.32 -9.22
CA ALA A 2 -3.07 -14.63 -10.63
C ALA A 2 -2.93 -13.33 -11.43
N LEU A 3 -2.23 -13.40 -12.57
CA LEU A 3 -2.03 -12.30 -13.48
C LEU A 3 -2.74 -12.60 -14.80
N VAL A 4 -3.47 -11.63 -15.34
CA VAL A 4 -4.14 -11.74 -16.63
C VAL A 4 -3.58 -10.66 -17.57
N GLY A 5 -3.26 -11.06 -18.80
CA GLY A 5 -2.65 -10.19 -19.80
C GLY A 5 -1.14 -10.05 -19.66
N GLY A 6 -0.47 -10.88 -18.85
CA GLY A 6 0.98 -10.85 -18.70
C GLY A 6 1.56 -12.00 -17.89
N ASN A 7 2.88 -11.97 -17.73
CA ASN A 7 3.67 -12.93 -16.95
C ASN A 7 4.46 -12.20 -15.86
N TRP A 8 4.51 -12.81 -14.67
CA TRP A 8 5.44 -12.41 -13.63
C TRP A 8 6.86 -12.72 -14.07
N LEU A 9 7.76 -11.74 -13.97
CA LEU A 9 9.18 -11.93 -14.24
C LEU A 9 9.96 -12.24 -12.95
N THR A 10 9.33 -12.07 -11.78
CA THR A 10 9.92 -12.50 -10.50
C THR A 10 9.54 -13.95 -10.19
N ALA A 11 10.51 -14.70 -9.66
CA ALA A 11 10.36 -16.13 -9.38
C ALA A 11 9.32 -16.44 -8.28
N ASP A 12 9.05 -15.47 -7.40
CA ASP A 12 8.05 -15.58 -6.33
C ASP A 12 6.61 -15.34 -6.81
N ALA A 13 6.40 -15.07 -8.11
CA ALA A 13 5.10 -14.70 -8.68
C ALA A 13 4.37 -13.62 -7.88
N SER A 14 5.14 -12.71 -7.26
CA SER A 14 4.65 -11.66 -6.37
C SER A 14 3.96 -12.16 -5.11
N ALA A 15 4.47 -13.25 -4.52
CA ALA A 15 4.22 -13.58 -3.13
C ALA A 15 4.71 -12.41 -2.24
N ALA A 16 3.83 -11.45 -2.04
CA ALA A 16 4.11 -10.21 -1.33
C ALA A 16 4.26 -10.47 0.17
N LEU A 17 5.48 -10.25 0.68
CA LEU A 17 5.80 -9.55 1.95
C LEU A 17 5.58 -10.23 3.31
N PHE A 18 6.62 -10.14 4.15
CA PHE A 18 6.63 -10.37 5.60
C PHE A 18 7.21 -9.07 6.25
N ASP A 19 6.62 -8.57 7.33
CA ASP A 19 7.14 -7.47 8.20
C ASP A 19 7.23 -6.03 7.65
N GLY A 20 6.30 -5.56 6.82
CA GLY A 20 6.10 -4.11 6.61
C GLY A 20 7.25 -3.35 5.93
N ARG A 21 8.22 -4.06 5.34
CA ARG A 21 9.29 -3.49 4.51
C ARG A 21 9.05 -3.85 3.06
N PRO A 22 8.83 -2.89 2.13
CA PRO A 22 8.48 -3.19 0.74
C PRO A 22 9.39 -4.29 0.19
N ALA A 23 8.82 -5.42 -0.23
CA ALA A 23 9.60 -6.47 -0.86
C ALA A 23 10.16 -5.93 -2.18
N ARG A 24 11.13 -6.68 -2.72
CA ARG A 24 11.65 -6.47 -4.07
C ARG A 24 10.50 -6.20 -5.02
N ARG A 25 10.62 -5.15 -5.84
CA ARG A 25 9.57 -4.78 -6.81
C ARG A 25 9.29 -5.96 -7.73
N ALA A 26 8.02 -6.33 -7.80
CA ALA A 26 7.53 -7.32 -8.74
C ALA A 26 7.54 -6.74 -10.15
N ARG A 27 8.25 -7.39 -11.07
CA ARG A 27 8.28 -6.99 -12.48
C ARG A 27 7.30 -7.83 -13.28
N ILE A 28 6.52 -7.16 -14.11
CA ILE A 28 5.47 -7.75 -14.94
C ILE A 28 5.74 -7.40 -16.40
N ALA A 29 5.76 -8.42 -17.28
CA ALA A 29 5.69 -8.23 -18.73
C ALA A 29 4.27 -8.51 -19.21
N ARG A 30 3.70 -7.65 -20.06
CA ARG A 30 2.30 -7.76 -20.49
C ARG A 30 2.11 -7.65 -22.00
N THR A 31 1.03 -8.27 -22.46
CA THR A 31 0.48 -8.16 -23.82
C THR A 31 -1.03 -7.93 -23.70
N GLY A 32 -1.54 -6.80 -24.22
CA GLY A 32 -2.95 -6.44 -24.02
C GLY A 32 -3.22 -5.87 -22.63
N ALA A 33 -4.49 -5.73 -22.24
CA ALA A 33 -4.90 -5.10 -20.97
C ALA A 33 -4.36 -5.84 -19.74
N LEU A 34 -3.98 -5.09 -18.70
CA LEU A 34 -3.39 -5.64 -17.48
C LEU A 34 -4.42 -5.72 -16.34
N SER A 35 -4.55 -6.92 -15.78
CA SER A 35 -5.31 -7.16 -14.56
C SER A 35 -4.56 -8.09 -13.60
N ILE A 36 -4.46 -7.68 -12.34
CA ILE A 36 -3.85 -8.46 -11.26
C ILE A 36 -4.97 -8.92 -10.33
N ASN A 37 -5.18 -10.24 -10.22
CA ASN A 37 -6.24 -10.85 -9.43
C ASN A 37 -5.69 -11.35 -8.09
N ILE A 38 -6.14 -10.73 -7.01
CA ILE A 38 -5.79 -11.06 -5.63
C ILE A 38 -6.94 -11.89 -5.06
N THR A 39 -6.62 -13.09 -4.58
CA THR A 39 -7.57 -14.05 -4.01
C THR A 39 -7.33 -14.16 -2.52
N PHE A 40 -8.38 -14.10 -1.71
CA PHE A 40 -8.29 -14.19 -0.26
C PHE A 40 -8.72 -15.58 0.23
N ALA A 41 -8.18 -16.02 1.37
CA ALA A 41 -8.58 -17.28 1.99
C ALA A 41 -10.02 -17.26 2.53
N GLY A 42 -10.59 -16.08 2.76
CA GLY A 42 -11.98 -15.84 3.15
C GLY A 42 -12.50 -14.57 2.50
N THR A 43 -13.76 -14.21 2.73
CA THR A 43 -14.33 -13.00 2.15
C THR A 43 -14.01 -11.76 2.98
N ILE A 44 -13.78 -10.63 2.33
CA ILE A 44 -13.52 -9.34 2.97
C ILE A 44 -14.38 -8.25 2.32
N VAL A 45 -14.63 -7.15 3.04
CA VAL A 45 -15.16 -5.91 2.45
C VAL A 45 -13.99 -4.94 2.26
N PRO A 46 -13.44 -4.79 1.04
CA PRO A 46 -12.32 -3.89 0.79
C PRO A 46 -12.75 -2.44 1.01
N ARG A 47 -11.89 -1.65 1.65
CA ARG A 47 -12.10 -0.21 1.84
C ARG A 47 -10.95 0.64 1.36
N ILE A 48 -9.76 0.06 1.32
CA ILE A 48 -8.61 0.67 0.67
C ILE A 48 -7.97 -0.40 -0.21
N VAL A 49 -7.73 -0.05 -1.47
CA VAL A 49 -6.81 -0.77 -2.36
C VAL A 49 -5.68 0.18 -2.70
N ALA A 50 -4.46 -0.21 -2.37
CA ALA A 50 -3.27 0.60 -2.59
C ALA A 50 -2.28 -0.15 -3.47
N LEU A 51 -1.73 0.53 -4.46
CA LEU A 51 -0.58 0.08 -5.23
C LEU A 51 0.58 1.01 -4.90
N LEU A 52 1.70 0.46 -4.43
CA LEU A 52 2.86 1.23 -3.98
C LEU A 52 4.08 0.89 -4.83
N GLY A 53 5.00 1.85 -4.99
CA GLY A 53 6.26 1.62 -5.70
C GLY A 53 6.06 1.26 -7.17
N LEU A 54 5.16 1.97 -7.86
CA LEU A 54 4.92 1.79 -9.29
C LEU A 54 6.08 2.39 -10.11
N SER A 55 6.41 1.76 -11.24
CA SER A 55 7.32 2.34 -12.25
C SER A 55 6.61 3.28 -13.24
N LEU A 56 5.29 3.41 -13.12
CA LEU A 56 4.46 4.20 -14.03
C LEU A 56 4.53 5.70 -13.68
N PRO A 57 4.33 6.60 -14.67
CA PRO A 57 4.20 8.03 -14.39
C PRO A 57 2.90 8.32 -13.62
N PRO A 58 2.79 9.48 -12.93
CA PRO A 58 1.52 9.93 -12.37
C PRO A 58 0.48 10.19 -13.47
N GLY A 59 -0.81 10.08 -13.13
CA GLY A 59 -1.95 10.27 -14.04
C GLY A 59 -2.48 8.99 -14.72
N VAL A 60 -1.86 7.83 -14.53
CA VAL A 60 -2.33 6.56 -15.09
C VAL A 60 -3.59 6.07 -14.35
N PRO A 61 -4.70 5.78 -15.04
CA PRO A 61 -5.91 5.25 -14.40
C PRO A 61 -5.72 3.85 -13.81
N VAL A 62 -6.30 3.64 -12.64
CA VAL A 62 -6.33 2.34 -11.93
C VAL A 62 -7.76 2.07 -11.47
N THR A 63 -8.22 0.83 -11.58
CA THR A 63 -9.53 0.40 -11.10
C THR A 63 -9.40 -0.84 -10.21
N ALA A 64 -10.17 -0.90 -9.12
CA ALA A 64 -10.21 -2.08 -8.26
C ALA A 64 -11.47 -2.07 -7.38
N ALA A 65 -12.10 -3.23 -7.21
CA ALA A 65 -13.26 -3.41 -6.31
C ALA A 65 -14.38 -2.37 -6.50
N GLY A 66 -14.64 -1.95 -7.74
CA GLY A 66 -15.64 -0.94 -8.07
C GLY A 66 -15.21 0.52 -7.81
N ALA A 67 -14.02 0.76 -7.29
CA ALA A 67 -13.41 2.07 -7.22
C ALA A 67 -12.49 2.35 -8.41
N SER A 68 -12.32 3.64 -8.69
CA SER A 68 -11.35 4.17 -9.66
C SER A 68 -10.44 5.16 -8.97
N GLY A 69 -9.21 5.25 -9.44
CA GLY A 69 -8.22 6.24 -9.00
C GLY A 69 -7.19 6.48 -10.10
N THR A 70 -6.20 7.31 -9.81
CA THR A 70 -5.05 7.54 -10.68
C THR A 70 -3.77 7.39 -9.90
N THR A 71 -2.69 7.04 -10.58
CA THR A 71 -1.36 7.02 -9.99
C THR A 71 -0.91 8.45 -9.64
N VAL A 72 -0.31 8.65 -8.48
CA VAL A 72 0.17 9.93 -7.96
C VAL A 72 1.62 9.78 -7.51
N ARG A 73 2.42 10.82 -7.73
CA ARG A 73 3.80 10.89 -7.23
C ARG A 73 3.80 11.41 -5.79
N LEU A 74 4.44 10.67 -4.90
CA LEU A 74 4.66 11.03 -3.50
C LEU A 74 5.87 11.99 -3.37
N PRO A 75 6.00 12.70 -2.23
CA PRO A 75 7.12 13.62 -2.00
C PRO A 75 8.51 12.97 -2.06
N ASP A 76 8.61 11.67 -1.74
CA ASP A 76 9.84 10.88 -1.86
C ASP A 76 10.18 10.48 -3.30
N GLY A 77 9.36 10.91 -4.27
CA GLY A 77 9.51 10.62 -5.69
C GLY A 77 8.93 9.27 -6.12
N SER A 78 8.50 8.40 -5.21
CA SER A 78 7.83 7.15 -5.54
C SER A 78 6.43 7.41 -6.12
N VAL A 79 5.87 6.43 -6.84
CA VAL A 79 4.53 6.54 -7.44
C VAL A 79 3.63 5.47 -6.83
N CYS A 80 2.42 5.87 -6.45
CA CYS A 80 1.41 4.99 -5.87
C CYS A 80 0.02 5.27 -6.46
N ALA A 81 -0.93 4.38 -6.25
CA ALA A 81 -2.35 4.65 -6.46
C ALA A 81 -3.14 4.23 -5.21
N TRP A 82 -4.07 5.08 -4.78
CA TRP A 82 -4.98 4.80 -3.67
C TRP A 82 -6.41 4.81 -4.19
N LEU A 83 -7.15 3.75 -3.87
CA LEU A 83 -8.55 3.59 -4.25
C LEU A 83 -9.37 3.31 -3.00
N PHE A 84 -10.55 3.92 -2.94
CA PHE A 84 -11.45 3.83 -1.79
C PHE A 84 -12.78 3.20 -2.22
N PRO A 85 -12.89 1.86 -2.27
CA PRO A 85 -14.16 1.18 -2.54
C PRO A 85 -15.28 1.61 -1.57
N ALA A 86 -16.36 2.14 -2.14
CA ALA A 86 -17.55 2.53 -1.39
C ALA A 86 -18.48 1.35 -1.09
N GLY A 87 -18.38 0.26 -1.86
CA GLY A 87 -19.24 -0.91 -1.74
C GLY A 87 -19.11 -1.64 -0.40
N ALA A 88 -20.23 -2.18 0.08
CA ALA A 88 -20.30 -3.01 1.29
C ALA A 88 -20.28 -4.52 0.99
N ALA A 89 -20.17 -4.92 -0.28
CA ALA A 89 -20.18 -6.31 -0.68
C ALA A 89 -18.91 -7.03 -0.20
N SER A 90 -19.11 -8.18 0.44
CA SER A 90 -18.01 -9.07 0.79
C SER A 90 -17.54 -9.82 -0.46
N VAL A 91 -16.23 -9.80 -0.73
CA VAL A 91 -15.61 -10.41 -1.90
C VAL A 91 -14.53 -11.40 -1.49
N SER A 92 -14.41 -12.50 -2.23
CA SER A 92 -13.32 -13.48 -2.08
C SER A 92 -12.10 -13.15 -2.94
N ALA A 93 -12.22 -12.16 -3.83
CA ALA A 93 -11.14 -11.71 -4.69
C ALA A 93 -11.31 -10.24 -5.08
N VAL A 94 -10.19 -9.58 -5.38
CA VAL A 94 -10.13 -8.24 -5.97
C VAL A 94 -9.32 -8.31 -7.25
N SER A 95 -9.88 -7.76 -8.33
CA SER A 95 -9.18 -7.53 -9.59
C SER A 95 -8.70 -6.09 -9.64
N VAL A 96 -7.41 -5.88 -9.88
CA VAL A 96 -6.77 -4.57 -10.02
C VAL A 96 -6.42 -4.36 -11.49
N GLY A 97 -7.15 -3.45 -12.15
CA GLY A 97 -6.89 -3.03 -13.53
C GLY A 97 -5.99 -1.79 -13.58
N ILE A 98 -5.01 -1.79 -14.48
CA ILE A 98 -4.12 -0.63 -14.70
C ILE A 98 -4.15 -0.25 -16.18
N ASP A 99 -4.66 0.94 -16.48
CA ASP A 99 -4.78 1.45 -17.85
C ASP A 99 -3.48 2.06 -18.33
N THR A 100 -2.54 1.19 -18.71
CA THR A 100 -1.24 1.59 -19.24
C THR A 100 -0.96 0.90 -20.57
N THR A 101 -0.13 1.54 -21.39
CA THR A 101 0.45 0.99 -22.62
C THR A 101 1.88 0.47 -22.42
N ALA A 102 2.45 0.63 -21.21
CA ALA A 102 3.79 0.14 -20.91
C ALA A 102 3.85 -1.40 -21.00
N ALA A 103 4.75 -1.90 -21.83
CA ALA A 103 4.95 -3.35 -22.03
C ALA A 103 5.56 -4.06 -20.81
N THR A 104 6.25 -3.32 -19.95
CA THR A 104 6.82 -3.81 -18.70
C THR A 104 6.56 -2.80 -17.60
N ILE A 105 6.11 -3.28 -16.45
CA ILE A 105 5.88 -2.46 -15.26
C ILE A 105 6.49 -3.10 -14.02
N GLU A 106 6.74 -2.28 -13.01
CA GLU A 106 7.12 -2.73 -11.68
C GLU A 106 6.07 -2.28 -10.66
N VAL A 107 5.75 -3.17 -9.73
CA VAL A 107 4.85 -2.92 -8.61
C VAL A 107 5.60 -3.32 -7.34
N GLY A 108 5.78 -2.37 -6.42
CA GLY A 108 6.43 -2.63 -5.13
C GLY A 108 5.53 -3.44 -4.21
N GLU A 109 4.29 -2.98 -4.03
CA GLU A 109 3.33 -3.61 -3.14
C GLU A 109 1.91 -3.39 -3.64
N ILE A 110 1.04 -4.36 -3.38
CA ILE A 110 -0.41 -4.17 -3.47
C ILE A 110 -1.02 -4.53 -2.12
N ALA A 111 -1.63 -3.54 -1.46
CA ALA A 111 -2.32 -3.73 -0.20
C ALA A 111 -3.83 -3.66 -0.42
N VAL A 112 -4.55 -4.65 0.09
CA VAL A 112 -6.02 -4.63 0.16
C VAL A 112 -6.42 -4.66 1.63
N LEU A 113 -6.92 -3.53 2.11
CA LEU A 113 -7.27 -3.33 3.50
C LEU A 113 -8.78 -3.29 3.65
N ARG A 114 -9.28 -4.03 4.64
CA ARG A 114 -10.66 -3.93 5.12
C ARG A 114 -10.79 -2.69 6.03
N ALA A 115 -11.98 -2.10 6.11
CA ALA A 115 -12.25 -1.29 7.29
C ALA A 115 -12.28 -2.19 8.52
N VAL A 116 -11.71 -1.68 9.59
CA VAL A 116 -11.96 -2.17 10.94
C VAL A 116 -12.55 -1.01 11.71
N ASP A 117 -13.59 -1.27 12.49
CA ASP A 117 -14.07 -0.28 13.44
C ASP A 117 -13.00 -0.14 14.52
N ALA A 118 -12.24 0.96 14.47
CA ALA A 118 -11.40 1.36 15.56
C ALA A 118 -12.31 2.05 16.59
N GLY A 119 -12.51 1.41 17.75
CA GLY A 119 -13.18 2.05 18.87
C GLY A 119 -12.33 3.20 19.38
N ILE A 120 -12.54 4.40 18.83
CA ILE A 120 -11.98 5.62 19.39
C ILE A 120 -12.76 5.87 20.68
N ALA A 121 -12.12 5.61 21.81
CA ALA A 121 -12.71 5.84 23.12
C ALA A 121 -12.59 7.32 23.52
N ASP A 122 -13.51 7.79 24.35
CA ASP A 122 -13.41 9.12 24.98
C ASP A 122 -12.07 9.24 25.71
N GLY A 123 -11.34 10.33 25.44
CA GLY A 123 -10.00 10.59 25.99
C GLY A 123 -8.84 10.42 25.00
N TRP A 124 -9.09 9.97 23.77
CA TRP A 124 -8.08 10.02 22.70
C TRP A 124 -7.82 11.48 22.30
N ALA A 125 -6.67 12.00 22.67
CA ALA A 125 -6.20 13.33 22.28
C ALA A 125 -4.92 13.19 21.44
N VAL A 126 -4.66 14.19 20.59
CA VAL A 126 -3.33 14.37 19.99
C VAL A 126 -2.38 14.67 21.15
N ALA A 127 -1.56 13.71 21.54
CA ALA A 127 -0.52 13.96 22.52
C ALA A 127 0.50 14.93 21.92
N THR A 128 0.68 16.10 22.53
CA THR A 128 1.76 17.01 22.17
C THR A 128 3.07 16.34 22.54
N ILE A 129 3.82 15.87 21.53
CA ILE A 129 5.13 15.26 21.74
C ILE A 129 6.13 16.38 22.01
N ASP A 130 6.69 16.41 23.21
CA ASP A 130 7.83 17.28 23.54
C ASP A 130 9.08 16.79 22.79
N THR A 131 9.46 17.51 21.75
CA THR A 131 10.59 17.15 20.88
C THR A 131 11.96 17.29 21.56
N SER A 132 12.02 17.85 22.79
CA SER A 132 13.26 17.96 23.55
C SER A 132 13.69 16.65 24.23
N VAL A 133 12.80 15.67 24.35
CA VAL A 133 13.03 14.40 25.07
C VAL A 133 12.93 13.17 24.15
N HIS A 134 12.45 13.34 22.90
CA HIS A 134 12.14 12.22 22.03
C HIS A 134 12.94 12.28 20.71
N THR A 135 13.70 11.23 20.43
CA THR A 135 14.23 10.97 19.08
C THR A 135 13.26 10.05 18.33
N ARG A 136 12.80 10.50 17.15
CA ARG A 136 11.95 9.68 16.27
C ARG A 136 12.80 8.54 15.69
N THR A 137 12.42 7.29 15.94
CA THR A 137 12.82 6.17 15.08
C THR A 137 11.93 6.17 13.83
N GLU A 138 12.53 6.10 12.65
CA GLU A 138 11.80 5.93 11.39
C GLU A 138 11.04 4.59 11.42
N GLY A 139 9.75 4.62 11.75
CA GLY A 139 8.94 3.39 11.90
C GLY A 139 7.65 3.51 12.72
N ALA A 140 7.17 4.73 13.00
CA ALA A 140 5.86 4.99 13.63
C ALA A 140 5.63 4.42 15.05
N GLN A 141 6.67 4.00 15.79
CA GLN A 141 6.58 3.78 17.23
C GLN A 141 7.33 4.86 18.02
N LEU A 142 6.69 5.34 19.08
CA LEU A 142 7.33 6.13 20.14
C LEU A 142 8.34 5.24 20.86
N ASN A 143 9.62 5.51 20.66
CA ASN A 143 10.69 4.90 21.44
C ASN A 143 11.13 5.90 22.51
N THR A 144 10.85 5.61 23.78
CA THR A 144 11.31 6.42 24.91
C THR A 144 12.75 6.05 25.22
N VAL A 145 13.69 6.87 24.77
CA VAL A 145 15.10 6.78 25.18
C VAL A 145 15.36 7.88 26.19
N GLU A 146 15.95 7.55 27.36
CA GLU A 146 16.34 8.58 28.34
C GLU A 146 17.35 9.53 27.70
N GLY A 147 17.01 10.83 27.65
CA GLY A 147 17.91 11.87 27.18
C GLY A 147 19.12 12.03 28.11
N PRO A 148 20.30 12.43 27.59
CA PRO A 148 21.46 12.69 28.43
C PRO A 148 21.16 13.80 29.45
N ARG A 149 21.27 13.47 30.73
CA ARG A 149 21.10 14.44 31.82
C ARG A 149 22.36 15.29 31.94
N TYR A 150 22.31 16.54 31.52
CA TYR A 150 23.37 17.50 31.83
C TYR A 150 23.25 17.94 33.30
N ARG A 151 24.28 17.63 34.10
CA ARG A 151 24.44 18.20 35.45
C ARG A 151 24.79 19.68 35.30
N ARG A 152 23.98 20.57 35.88
CA ARG A 152 24.42 21.95 36.14
C ARG A 152 25.46 21.90 37.27
N PHE A 153 26.65 22.43 36.99
CA PHE A 153 27.59 22.86 38.02
C PHE A 153 27.10 24.16 38.64
#